data_AF-A0A9Q0ZLJ1-F1
#
_entry.id   AF-A0A9Q0ZLJ1-F1
#
_cell.length_a   1.000
_cell.length_b   1.000
_cell.length_c   1.000
_cell.angle_alpha   90.00
_cell.angle_beta   90.00
_cell.angle_gamma   90.00
#
_symmetry.space_group_name_H-M   'P 1'
#
loop_
_entity.id
_entity.type
_entity.pdbx_description
1 polymer ?
#
loop_
_entity_poly.entity_id
_entity_poly.type
_entity_poly.pdbx_seq_one_letter_code
_entity_poly.pdbx_strand_id
1 'polypeptide(L)'
;MEFLLSASALGSAWMALSRPFIDYTIWGWDNLPRTVLMYYANFISSPEGYFHTVICNSPQFLNTTVNSDLHFISWDNPPKQHPHHLNLADMQRMIDSNAPFARKFPQEDPVLDKIDSELLSRGPGMFTPGGWCIGSSENGTDPCSAIGNTTVLRPGPGAKRLETLISFLRSNENFQPRQCK
;
A
#
# COMPACT_ATOMS: atom_id res chain seq x y z
N MET A 1 -3.89 -31.05 9.07
CA MET A 1 -4.94 -30.27 8.40
C MET A 1 -5.57 -29.28 9.37
N GLU A 2 -5.98 -29.71 10.57
CA GLU A 2 -6.41 -28.81 11.66
C GLU A 2 -5.38 -27.74 12.04
N PHE A 3 -4.09 -28.08 12.05
CA PHE A 3 -3.02 -27.15 12.43
C PHE A 3 -2.94 -25.90 11.52
N LEU A 4 -3.16 -26.05 10.21
CA LEU A 4 -3.14 -24.93 9.25
C LEU A 4 -4.40 -24.08 9.34
N LEU A 5 -5.56 -24.68 9.63
CA LEU A 5 -6.80 -23.93 9.83
C LEU A 5 -6.73 -23.06 11.10
N SER A 6 -6.10 -23.56 12.18
CA SER A 6 -5.91 -22.79 13.42
C SER A 6 -4.91 -21.63 13.32
N ALA A 7 -4.05 -21.64 12.29
CA ALA A 7 -2.96 -20.67 12.10
C ALA A 7 -3.19 -19.74 10.89
N SER A 8 -4.38 -19.79 10.29
CA SER A 8 -4.70 -18.96 9.11
C SER A 8 -4.93 -17.52 9.52
N ALA A 9 -4.12 -16.62 8.96
CA ALA A 9 -4.32 -15.19 9.05
C ALA A 9 -4.92 -14.70 7.72
N LEU A 10 -5.95 -13.86 7.80
CA LEU A 10 -6.61 -13.27 6.64
C LEU A 10 -6.48 -11.75 6.68
N GLY A 11 -6.39 -11.13 5.51
CA GLY A 11 -6.30 -9.69 5.40
C GLY A 11 -6.52 -9.21 3.97
N SER A 12 -6.05 -7.99 3.69
CA SER A 12 -6.09 -7.43 2.35
C SER A 12 -5.23 -8.25 1.38
N ALA A 13 -5.66 -8.37 0.14
CA ALA A 13 -4.84 -8.87 -0.97
C ALA A 13 -3.75 -7.88 -1.40
N TRP A 14 -3.86 -6.61 -0.96
CA TRP A 14 -2.88 -5.56 -1.23
C TRP A 14 -1.95 -5.45 -0.03
N MET A 15 -0.66 -5.30 -0.29
CA MET A 15 0.35 -5.28 0.76
C MET A 15 1.68 -4.75 0.23
N ALA A 16 2.49 -4.22 1.15
CA ALA A 16 3.90 -3.93 0.90
C ALA A 16 4.75 -5.01 1.60
N LEU A 17 5.52 -5.77 0.83
CA LEU A 17 6.35 -6.85 1.33
C LEU A 17 7.83 -6.48 1.25
N SER A 18 8.56 -6.74 2.33
CA SER A 18 10.00 -6.47 2.37
C SER A 18 10.75 -7.49 1.50
N ARG A 19 11.85 -7.06 0.88
CA ARG A 19 12.70 -7.95 0.08
C ARG A 19 13.17 -9.20 0.85
N PRO A 20 13.64 -9.09 2.12
CA PRO A 20 14.02 -10.29 2.89
C PRO A 20 12.89 -11.29 3.07
N PHE A 21 11.65 -10.82 3.26
CA PHE A 21 10.49 -11.71 3.37
C PHE A 21 10.19 -12.40 2.05
N ILE A 22 10.24 -11.68 0.92
CA ILE A 22 10.06 -12.28 -0.40
C ILE A 22 11.16 -13.31 -0.69
N ASP A 23 12.41 -12.99 -0.42
CA ASP A 23 13.54 -13.92 -0.60
C ASP A 23 13.32 -15.20 0.22
N TYR A 24 12.79 -15.08 1.44
CA TYR A 24 12.40 -16.23 2.25
C TYR A 24 11.25 -17.05 1.64
N THR A 25 10.20 -16.40 1.11
CA THR A 25 9.09 -17.13 0.47
C THR A 25 9.51 -17.91 -0.78
N ILE A 26 10.54 -17.45 -1.49
CA ILE A 26 11.04 -18.07 -2.73
C ILE A 26 12.13 -19.11 -2.44
N TRP A 27 13.13 -18.73 -1.63
CA TRP A 27 14.37 -19.49 -1.41
C TRP A 27 14.47 -20.12 -0.03
N GLY A 28 13.48 -19.95 0.84
CA GLY A 28 13.45 -20.50 2.19
C GLY A 28 13.74 -22.00 2.18
N TRP A 29 14.63 -22.44 3.06
CA TRP A 29 15.04 -23.85 3.15
C TRP A 29 14.08 -24.67 3.99
N ASP A 30 13.33 -24.01 4.88
CA ASP A 30 12.27 -24.60 5.66
C ASP A 30 11.03 -24.87 4.81
N ASN A 31 10.18 -25.77 5.30
CA ASN A 31 9.04 -26.25 4.52
C ASN A 31 7.82 -25.33 4.58
N LEU A 32 7.77 -24.35 5.50
CA LEU A 32 6.56 -23.56 5.76
C LEU A 32 6.05 -22.82 4.51
N PRO A 33 6.84 -21.99 3.79
CA PRO A 33 6.33 -21.31 2.59
C PRO A 33 5.84 -22.29 1.53
N ARG A 34 6.54 -23.41 1.31
CA ARG A 34 6.17 -24.43 0.32
C ARG A 34 4.87 -25.14 0.69
N THR A 35 4.74 -25.57 1.94
CA THR A 35 3.54 -26.27 2.44
C THR A 35 2.32 -25.34 2.41
N VAL A 36 2.48 -24.09 2.85
CA VAL A 36 1.40 -23.10 2.83
C VAL A 36 1.04 -22.74 1.38
N LEU A 37 2.01 -22.68 0.46
CA LEU A 37 1.75 -22.44 -0.97
C LEU A 37 0.93 -23.57 -1.59
N MET A 38 1.27 -24.84 -1.31
CA MET A 38 0.49 -25.98 -1.80
C MET A 38 -0.98 -25.93 -1.35
N TYR A 39 -1.23 -25.47 -0.12
CA TYR A 39 -2.57 -25.29 0.40
C TYR A 39 -3.30 -24.13 -0.30
N TYR A 40 -2.69 -22.94 -0.32
CA TYR A 40 -3.31 -21.75 -0.88
C TYR A 40 -3.42 -21.76 -2.41
N ALA A 41 -2.66 -22.60 -3.12
CA ALA A 41 -2.82 -22.82 -4.55
C ALA A 41 -4.19 -23.40 -4.94
N ASN A 42 -4.92 -24.01 -3.98
CA ASN A 42 -6.24 -24.58 -4.18
C ASN A 42 -7.32 -23.86 -3.34
N PHE A 43 -7.04 -22.63 -2.90
CA PHE A 43 -7.93 -21.85 -2.04
C PHE A 43 -8.49 -20.63 -2.81
N ILE A 44 -9.75 -20.25 -2.54
CA ILE A 44 -10.35 -19.05 -3.13
C ILE A 44 -9.76 -17.81 -2.46
N SER A 45 -9.37 -16.79 -3.23
CA SER A 45 -8.73 -15.57 -2.71
C SER A 45 -7.39 -15.84 -2.00
N SER A 46 -6.56 -16.74 -2.56
CA SER A 46 -5.24 -17.10 -2.01
C SER A 46 -4.37 -15.93 -1.53
N PRO A 47 -4.29 -14.79 -2.26
CA PRO A 47 -3.47 -13.65 -1.83
C PRO A 47 -3.92 -13.02 -0.50
N GLU A 48 -5.19 -13.17 -0.12
CA GLU A 48 -5.74 -12.65 1.14
C GLU A 48 -5.34 -13.47 2.36
N GLY A 49 -4.71 -14.63 2.18
CA GLY A 49 -4.31 -15.51 3.29
C GLY A 49 -2.88 -16.03 3.23
N TYR A 50 -2.31 -16.26 2.05
CA TYR A 50 -0.98 -16.87 1.90
C TYR A 50 0.11 -16.11 2.65
N PHE A 51 0.30 -14.82 2.31
CA PHE A 51 1.40 -14.03 2.87
C PHE A 51 1.20 -13.75 4.36
N HIS A 52 -0.03 -13.49 4.78
CA HIS A 52 -0.41 -13.30 6.18
C HIS A 52 -0.08 -14.54 7.02
N THR A 53 -0.45 -15.72 6.52
CA THR A 53 -0.18 -16.99 7.19
C THR A 53 1.31 -17.27 7.26
N VAL A 54 2.06 -17.10 6.16
CA VAL A 54 3.51 -17.34 6.17
C VAL A 54 4.21 -16.39 7.13
N ILE A 55 3.97 -15.07 7.04
CA ILE A 55 4.70 -14.08 7.85
C ILE A 55 4.41 -14.23 9.35
N CYS A 56 3.16 -14.53 9.71
CA CYS A 56 2.77 -14.72 11.11
C CYS A 56 3.24 -16.04 11.72
N ASN A 57 3.66 -17.01 10.90
CA ASN A 57 4.15 -18.30 11.39
C ASN A 57 5.67 -18.48 11.20
N SER A 58 6.37 -17.43 10.75
CA SER A 58 7.82 -17.42 10.60
C SER A 58 8.48 -16.68 11.75
N PRO A 59 9.18 -17.35 12.69
CA PRO A 59 9.75 -16.72 13.88
C PRO A 59 10.65 -15.50 13.60
N GLN A 60 11.40 -15.54 12.50
CA GLN A 60 12.29 -14.46 12.07
C GLN A 60 11.56 -13.19 11.59
N PHE A 61 10.24 -13.24 11.33
CA PHE A 61 9.46 -12.11 10.84
C PHE A 61 8.34 -11.64 11.80
N LEU A 62 8.09 -12.34 12.90
CA LEU A 62 7.00 -12.04 13.84
C LEU A 62 6.94 -10.56 14.28
N ASN A 63 8.09 -9.95 14.56
CA ASN A 63 8.20 -8.56 15.03
C ASN A 63 8.39 -7.53 13.91
N THR A 64 8.20 -7.94 12.64
CA THR A 64 8.41 -7.07 11.47
C THR A 64 7.10 -6.67 10.80
N THR A 65 5.97 -7.16 11.32
CA THR A 65 4.66 -6.97 10.71
C THR A 65 4.07 -5.62 11.09
N VAL A 66 3.50 -4.90 10.13
CA VAL A 66 2.71 -3.69 10.40
C VAL A 66 1.31 -3.98 9.91
N ASN A 67 0.31 -3.91 10.79
CA ASN A 67 -1.08 -4.20 10.45
C ASN A 67 -1.72 -3.02 9.70
N SER A 68 -1.25 -2.78 8.48
CA SER A 68 -1.77 -1.82 7.52
C SER A 68 -1.33 -2.23 6.11
N ASP A 69 -2.25 -2.19 5.15
CA ASP A 69 -1.93 -2.37 3.74
C ASP A 69 -1.56 -1.06 3.02
N LEU A 70 -1.50 0.05 3.76
CA LEU A 70 -1.22 1.41 3.25
C LEU A 70 -2.26 1.95 2.26
N HIS A 71 -3.46 1.35 2.19
CA HIS A 71 -4.53 1.83 1.31
C HIS A 71 -5.64 2.50 2.11
N PHE A 72 -6.15 3.60 1.57
CA PHE A 72 -7.49 4.08 1.91
C PHE A 72 -8.53 3.28 1.12
N ILE A 73 -9.42 2.60 1.84
CA ILE A 73 -10.52 1.83 1.27
C ILE A 73 -11.79 2.22 2.02
N SER A 74 -12.81 2.68 1.29
CA SER A 74 -14.12 2.96 1.85
C SER A 74 -15.06 1.80 1.55
N TRP A 75 -15.86 1.39 2.53
CA TRP A 75 -16.89 0.37 2.38
C TRP A 75 -18.27 0.98 2.64
N ASP A 76 -19.27 0.53 1.88
CA ASP A 76 -20.66 0.86 2.15
C ASP A 76 -21.11 0.19 3.47
N ASN A 77 -22.17 0.69 4.09
CA ASN A 77 -22.82 0.05 5.24
C ASN A 77 -24.28 -0.28 4.90
N PRO A 78 -24.67 -1.57 4.79
CA PRO A 78 -23.83 -2.77 4.99
C PRO A 78 -22.77 -2.96 3.89
N PRO A 79 -21.66 -3.66 4.18
CA PRO A 79 -20.58 -3.87 3.21
C PRO A 79 -21.05 -4.73 2.04
N LYS A 80 -20.68 -4.31 0.83
CA LYS A 80 -20.87 -5.06 -0.42
C LYS A 80 -19.70 -6.02 -0.66
N GLN A 81 -19.79 -6.85 -1.70
CA GLN A 81 -18.70 -7.74 -2.12
C GLN A 81 -17.42 -6.96 -2.54
N HIS A 82 -17.57 -5.74 -3.02
CA HIS A 82 -16.46 -4.88 -3.42
C HIS A 82 -16.50 -3.54 -2.70
N PRO A 83 -15.34 -2.90 -2.47
CA PRO A 83 -15.29 -1.57 -1.86
C PRO A 83 -16.11 -0.53 -2.64
N HIS A 84 -16.46 0.54 -1.94
CA HIS A 84 -17.08 1.73 -2.52
C HIS A 84 -16.20 2.31 -3.64
N HIS A 85 -16.84 2.83 -4.69
CA HIS A 85 -16.13 3.58 -5.73
C HIS A 85 -15.91 5.00 -5.24
N LEU A 86 -14.64 5.36 -5.03
CA LEU A 86 -14.25 6.66 -4.53
C LEU A 86 -14.51 7.74 -5.58
N ASN A 87 -15.05 8.87 -5.12
CA ASN A 87 -15.36 10.05 -5.94
C ASN A 87 -14.91 11.34 -5.23
N LEU A 88 -15.25 12.50 -5.80
CA LEU A 88 -14.87 13.81 -5.24
C LEU A 88 -15.31 14.04 -3.78
N ALA A 89 -16.43 13.47 -3.35
CA ALA A 89 -16.90 13.60 -1.96
C ALA A 89 -15.98 12.88 -0.96
N ASP A 90 -15.15 11.96 -1.42
CA ASP A 90 -14.24 11.17 -0.60
C ASP A 90 -12.85 11.80 -0.50
N MET A 91 -12.57 12.85 -1.29
CA MET A 91 -11.25 13.45 -1.42
C MET A 91 -10.63 13.85 -0.09
N GLN A 92 -11.41 14.53 0.76
CA GLN A 92 -10.90 14.96 2.07
C GLN A 92 -10.57 13.76 2.96
N ARG A 93 -11.44 12.74 2.99
CA ARG A 93 -11.19 11.51 3.77
C ARG A 93 -9.95 10.75 3.28
N MET A 94 -9.72 10.73 1.96
CA MET A 94 -8.50 10.15 1.39
C MET A 94 -7.26 10.89 1.90
N ILE A 95 -7.25 12.23 1.84
CA ILE A 95 -6.13 13.05 2.29
C ILE A 95 -5.89 12.88 3.80
N ASP A 96 -6.95 12.94 4.60
CA ASP A 96 -6.89 12.87 6.06
C ASP A 96 -6.42 11.50 6.56
N SER A 97 -6.63 10.44 5.78
CA SER A 97 -6.13 9.09 6.10
C SER A 97 -4.61 8.99 6.10
N ASN A 98 -3.91 9.94 5.48
CA ASN A 98 -2.46 9.92 5.23
C ASN A 98 -1.96 8.72 4.40
N ALA A 99 -2.85 7.87 3.89
CA ALA A 99 -2.50 6.70 3.10
C ALA A 99 -1.88 7.12 1.75
N PRO A 100 -0.77 6.48 1.32
CA PRO A 100 -0.16 6.76 0.03
C PRO A 100 -0.97 6.21 -1.16
N PHE A 101 -1.84 5.23 -0.92
CA PHE A 101 -2.66 4.59 -1.95
C PHE A 101 -4.15 4.66 -1.57
N ALA A 102 -5.02 4.60 -2.57
CA ALA A 102 -6.46 4.51 -2.38
C ALA A 102 -7.10 3.65 -3.47
N ARG A 103 -8.21 2.98 -3.15
CA ARG A 103 -9.02 2.25 -4.15
C ARG A 103 -10.49 2.15 -3.74
N LYS A 104 -11.43 2.01 -4.68
CA LYS A 104 -11.26 1.93 -6.14
C LYS A 104 -11.88 3.13 -6.84
N PHE A 105 -11.28 3.56 -7.93
CA PHE A 105 -11.78 4.66 -8.74
C PHE A 105 -12.49 4.12 -9.98
N PRO A 106 -13.67 4.64 -10.35
CA PRO A 106 -14.21 4.44 -11.68
C PRO A 106 -13.24 4.99 -12.74
N GLN A 107 -13.27 4.39 -13.93
CA GLN A 107 -12.58 4.97 -15.08
C GLN A 107 -13.17 6.35 -15.38
N GLU A 108 -12.31 7.31 -15.71
CA GLU A 108 -12.70 8.67 -16.13
C GLU A 108 -13.51 9.46 -15.09
N ASP A 109 -13.44 9.07 -13.80
CA ASP A 109 -14.06 9.85 -12.73
C ASP A 109 -13.28 11.17 -12.50
N PRO A 110 -13.97 12.32 -12.37
CA PRO A 110 -13.32 13.62 -12.12
C PRO A 110 -12.42 13.69 -10.88
N VAL A 111 -12.57 12.76 -9.93
CA VAL A 111 -11.64 12.65 -8.79
C VAL A 111 -10.20 12.36 -9.22
N LEU A 112 -10.00 11.67 -10.34
CA LEU A 112 -8.66 11.37 -10.88
C LEU A 112 -7.96 12.65 -11.34
N ASP A 113 -8.67 13.54 -12.04
CA ASP A 113 -8.14 14.86 -12.42
C ASP A 113 -7.82 15.72 -11.19
N LYS A 114 -8.63 15.60 -10.13
CA LYS A 114 -8.41 16.30 -8.86
C LYS A 114 -7.17 15.78 -8.13
N ILE A 115 -6.95 14.47 -8.12
CA ILE A 115 -5.73 13.86 -7.56
C ILE A 115 -4.50 14.33 -8.35
N ASP A 116 -4.58 14.31 -9.68
CA ASP A 116 -3.48 14.71 -10.54
C ASP A 116 -3.07 16.17 -10.33
N SER A 117 -4.06 17.07 -10.34
CA SER A 117 -3.80 18.50 -10.17
C SER A 117 -3.39 18.87 -8.74
N GLU A 118 -4.08 18.37 -7.71
CA GLU A 118 -3.88 18.86 -6.33
C GLU A 118 -2.86 18.06 -5.51
N LEU A 119 -2.74 16.75 -5.75
CA LEU A 119 -1.84 15.90 -4.96
C LEU A 119 -0.54 15.59 -5.69
N LEU A 120 -0.62 15.40 -7.01
CA LEU A 120 0.52 15.05 -7.85
C LEU A 120 1.10 16.24 -8.60
N SER A 121 0.44 17.40 -8.57
CA SER A 121 0.92 18.63 -9.23
C SER A 121 1.21 18.42 -10.72
N ARG A 122 0.36 17.67 -11.42
CA ARG A 122 0.49 17.40 -12.87
C ARG A 122 -0.79 17.73 -13.63
N GLY A 123 -0.62 18.22 -14.85
CA GLY A 123 -1.71 18.44 -15.79
C GLY A 123 -1.98 17.24 -16.71
N PRO A 124 -2.97 17.34 -17.60
CA PRO A 124 -3.27 16.32 -18.59
C PRO A 124 -2.04 15.99 -19.46
N GLY A 125 -1.73 14.71 -19.62
CA GLY A 125 -0.59 14.24 -20.43
C GLY A 125 0.79 14.48 -19.81
N MET A 126 0.86 15.05 -18.60
CA MET A 126 2.12 15.28 -17.89
C MET A 126 2.42 14.17 -16.89
N PHE A 127 3.71 13.95 -16.64
CA PHE A 127 4.17 13.08 -15.55
C PHE A 127 4.14 13.82 -14.21
N THR A 128 4.03 13.08 -13.12
CA THR A 128 4.21 13.63 -11.76
C THR A 128 5.64 14.17 -11.62
N PRO A 129 5.84 15.46 -11.34
CA PRO A 129 7.16 16.02 -11.18
C PRO A 129 7.89 15.48 -9.95
N GLY A 130 9.16 15.16 -10.14
CA GLY A 130 10.05 14.65 -9.09
C GLY A 130 11.21 15.59 -8.78
N GLY A 131 12.06 15.19 -7.82
CA GLY A 131 13.24 15.97 -7.44
C GLY A 131 14.28 16.14 -8.57
N TRP A 132 14.16 15.34 -9.63
CA TRP A 132 14.98 15.37 -10.83
C TRP A 132 14.48 16.35 -11.90
N CYS A 133 13.28 16.90 -11.78
CA CYS A 133 12.74 17.87 -12.73
C CYS A 133 13.30 19.27 -12.41
N ILE A 134 14.16 19.80 -13.30
CA ILE A 134 14.89 21.06 -13.10
C ILE A 134 14.44 22.17 -14.06
N GLY A 135 13.47 21.88 -14.93
CA GLY A 135 12.86 22.87 -15.80
C GLY A 135 12.02 23.90 -15.03
N SER A 136 11.68 24.99 -15.70
CA SER A 136 10.78 26.00 -15.14
C SER A 136 9.35 25.46 -15.06
N SER A 137 8.60 25.87 -14.03
CA SER A 137 7.14 25.68 -13.94
C SER A 137 6.38 26.97 -14.27
N GLU A 138 7.06 28.00 -14.74
CA GLU A 138 6.44 29.27 -15.11
C GLU A 138 5.48 29.09 -16.29
N ASN A 139 4.33 29.78 -16.25
CA ASN A 139 3.32 29.73 -17.30
C ASN A 139 2.82 28.30 -17.63
N GLY A 140 2.90 27.36 -16.69
CA GLY A 140 2.42 25.99 -16.88
C GLY A 140 3.33 25.12 -17.75
N THR A 141 4.60 25.51 -17.95
CA THR A 141 5.57 24.65 -18.61
C THR A 141 5.84 23.39 -17.77
N ASP A 142 6.08 22.27 -18.44
CA ASP A 142 6.42 21.01 -17.78
C ASP A 142 7.84 21.10 -17.17
N PRO A 143 7.99 21.11 -15.83
CA PRO A 143 9.31 21.16 -15.20
C PRO A 143 10.16 19.92 -15.53
N CYS A 144 9.55 18.82 -15.96
CA CYS A 144 10.25 17.60 -16.34
C CYS A 144 10.72 17.59 -17.80
N SER A 145 10.49 18.67 -18.56
CA SER A 145 11.10 18.88 -19.89
C SER A 145 12.62 18.98 -19.82
N ALA A 146 13.17 19.33 -18.66
CA ALA A 146 14.60 19.26 -18.36
C ALA A 146 14.84 18.36 -17.14
N ILE A 147 15.59 17.28 -17.35
CA ILE A 147 15.91 16.28 -16.34
C ILE A 147 17.33 16.53 -15.83
N GLY A 148 17.47 16.72 -14.52
CA GLY A 148 18.74 16.81 -13.82
C GLY A 148 19.18 15.46 -13.26
N ASN A 149 19.76 15.48 -12.06
CA ASN A 149 20.20 14.25 -11.41
C ASN A 149 18.99 13.43 -10.90
N THR A 150 18.83 12.22 -11.44
CA THR A 150 17.74 11.28 -11.12
C THR A 150 17.79 10.72 -9.71
N THR A 151 18.92 10.84 -9.01
CA THR A 151 19.06 10.38 -7.62
C THR A 151 18.59 11.41 -6.59
N VAL A 152 18.23 12.62 -7.01
CA VAL A 152 17.81 13.68 -6.10
C VAL A 152 16.38 13.41 -5.62
N LEU A 153 16.23 13.20 -4.31
CA LEU A 153 14.94 13.07 -3.65
C LEU A 153 14.56 14.39 -2.97
N ARG A 154 13.37 14.91 -3.28
CA ARG A 154 12.80 16.10 -2.63
C ARG A 154 11.44 15.74 -2.02
N PRO A 155 11.36 15.56 -0.69
CA PRO A 155 10.10 15.23 -0.03
C PRO A 155 9.05 16.32 -0.21
N GLY A 156 7.92 15.97 -0.84
CA GLY A 156 6.77 16.86 -0.98
C GLY A 156 5.73 16.68 0.14
N PRO A 157 4.56 17.34 0.04
CA PRO A 157 3.46 17.18 1.00
C PRO A 157 3.01 15.72 1.16
N GLY A 158 3.00 14.93 0.08
CA GLY A 158 2.69 13.49 0.14
C GLY A 158 3.67 12.69 0.99
N ALA A 159 4.97 13.02 0.93
CA ALA A 159 5.98 12.37 1.75
C ALA A 159 5.77 12.68 3.25
N LYS A 160 5.36 13.90 3.60
CA LYS A 160 5.03 14.28 4.99
C LYS A 160 3.79 13.54 5.51
N ARG A 161 2.76 13.36 4.67
CA ARG A 161 1.60 12.53 5.02
C ARG A 161 2.02 11.09 5.29
N LEU A 162 2.82 10.50 4.40
CA LEU A 162 3.33 9.15 4.59
C LEU A 162 4.17 9.02 5.88
N GLU A 163 5.06 9.98 6.16
CA GLU A 163 5.84 10.03 7.40
C GLU A 163 4.93 10.05 8.64
N THR A 164 3.85 10.84 8.60
CA THR A 164 2.86 10.90 9.68
C THR A 164 2.19 9.55 9.90
N LEU A 165 1.75 8.90 8.82
CA LEU A 165 1.14 7.56 8.89
C LEU A 165 2.12 6.52 9.45
N ILE A 166 3.36 6.47 8.94
CA ILE A 166 4.36 5.50 9.38
C ILE A 166 4.72 5.72 10.85
N SER A 167 4.85 6.97 11.29
CA SER A 167 5.11 7.30 12.69
C SER A 167 3.97 6.83 13.60
N PHE A 168 2.72 7.04 13.18
CA PHE A 168 1.54 6.54 13.89
C PHE A 168 1.53 5.01 13.98
N LEU A 169 1.72 4.31 12.86
CA LEU A 169 1.70 2.85 12.80
C LEU A 169 2.81 2.19 13.62
N ARG A 170 3.95 2.87 13.79
CA ARG A 170 5.10 2.38 14.57
C ARG A 170 5.05 2.75 16.06
N SER A 171 4.11 3.58 16.49
CA SER A 171 3.94 3.90 17.91
C SER A 171 3.68 2.64 18.72
N ASN A 172 4.22 2.55 19.95
CA ASN A 172 4.09 1.35 20.79
C ASN A 172 2.62 0.94 21.00
N GLU A 173 1.73 1.92 21.14
CA GLU A 173 0.29 1.74 21.33
C GLU A 173 -0.40 1.08 20.13
N ASN A 174 0.11 1.30 18.91
CA ASN A 174 -0.48 0.75 17.69
C ASN A 174 0.27 -0.47 17.16
N PHE A 175 1.59 -0.52 17.33
CA PHE A 175 2.43 -1.57 16.77
C PHE A 175 2.35 -2.87 17.57
N GLN A 176 2.60 -2.82 18.88
CA GLN A 176 2.71 -4.00 19.74
C GLN A 176 1.41 -4.83 19.82
N PRO A 177 0.23 -4.24 20.06
CA PRO A 177 -0.99 -5.04 20.20
C PRO A 177 -1.52 -5.61 18.88
N ARG A 178 -0.99 -5.15 17.73
CA ARG A 178 -1.43 -5.54 16.38
C ARG A 178 -0.43 -6.42 15.64
N GLN A 179 0.55 -7.01 16.34
CA GLN A 179 1.43 -8.03 15.77
C GLN A 179 0.73 -9.37 15.62
N CYS A 180 1.30 -10.22 14.76
CA CYS A 180 1.02 -11.66 14.77
C CYS A 180 1.23 -12.24 16.17
N LYS A 181 0.37 -13.17 16.59
CA LYS A 181 0.42 -13.83 17.90
C LYS A 181 0.86 -15.28 17.77
#